data_AF-A0A9E3A949-F1
#
_entry.id   AF-A0A9E3A949-F1
#
_cell.length_a   1.000
_cell.length_b   1.000
_cell.length_c   1.000
_cell.angle_alpha   90.00
_cell.angle_beta   90.00
_cell.angle_gamma   90.00
#
_symmetry.space_group_name_H-M   'P 1'
#
loop_
_entity.id
_entity.type
_entity.pdbx_description
1 polymer ?
#
loop_
_entity_poly.entity_id
_entity_poly.type
_entity_poly.pdbx_seq_one_letter_code
_entity_poly.pdbx_strand_id
1 'polypeptide(L)' 'DDDLKGRAEIIIAKQRNGPIGKINLAFLHSFTRFEELADDERPPEL' A
#
# COMPACT_ATOMS: atom_id res chain seq x y z
N ASP A 1 19.43 0.69 -1.55
CA ASP A 1 18.47 -0.14 -0.79
C ASP A 1 17.76 0.54 0.38
N ASP A 2 18.05 1.80 0.75
CA ASP A 2 17.30 2.45 1.83
C ASP A 2 15.93 2.99 1.37
N ASP A 3 15.75 3.26 0.07
CA ASP A 3 14.51 3.76 -0.55
C ASP A 3 13.28 2.83 -0.46
N LEU A 4 13.50 1.54 -0.17
CA LEU A 4 12.44 0.53 -0.04
C LEU A 4 12.05 0.28 1.43
N LYS A 5 12.79 0.80 2.41
CA LYS A 5 12.46 0.59 3.82
C LYS A 5 11.10 1.20 4.15
N GLY A 6 10.24 0.38 4.75
CA GLY A 6 8.90 0.79 5.15
C GLY A 6 7.88 0.85 4.01
N ARG A 7 8.25 0.51 2.76
CA ARG A 7 7.34 0.38 1.63
C ARG A 7 7.13 -1.10 1.30
N ALA A 8 5.90 -1.48 0.98
CA ALA A 8 5.53 -2.82 0.55
C ALA A 8 4.61 -2.76 -0.67
N GLU A 9 4.90 -3.58 -1.68
CA GLU A 9 4.03 -3.80 -2.84
C GLU A 9 3.22 -5.08 -2.62
N ILE A 10 1.89 -4.97 -2.65
CA ILE A 10 0.97 -6.11 -2.60
C ILE A 10 0.43 -6.37 -4.00
N ILE A 11 0.57 -7.62 -4.47
CA ILE A 11 0.12 -8.06 -5.80
C ILE A 11 -1.13 -8.93 -5.65
N ILE A 12 -2.26 -8.43 -6.13
CA ILE A 12 -3.51 -9.17 -6.24
C ILE A 12 -3.47 -9.94 -7.56
N ALA A 13 -2.86 -11.14 -7.53
CA ALA A 13 -2.67 -11.96 -8.73
C ALA A 13 -3.97 -12.61 -9.24
N LYS A 14 -4.95 -12.87 -8.36
CA LYS A 14 -6.22 -13.50 -8.73
C LYS A 14 -7.35 -13.04 -7.83
N GLN A 15 -8.43 -12.56 -8.45
CA GLN A 15 -9.68 -12.21 -7.78
C GLN A 15 -10.85 -12.74 -8.62
N ARG A 16 -11.72 -13.56 -8.02
CA ARG A 16 -12.75 -14.33 -8.76
C ARG A 16 -13.76 -13.45 -9.51
N ASN A 17 -14.12 -12.29 -8.93
CA ASN A 17 -15.14 -11.36 -9.43
C ASN A 17 -14.69 -9.90 -9.28
N GLY A 18 -13.40 -9.61 -9.40
CA GLY A 18 -12.90 -8.26 -9.14
C GLY A 18 -11.58 -7.96 -9.83
N PRO A 19 -11.13 -6.70 -9.76
CA PRO A 19 -9.94 -6.23 -10.44
C PRO A 19 -8.67 -6.81 -9.81
N ILE A 20 -7.84 -7.44 -10.64
CA ILE A 20 -6.46 -7.75 -10.28
C ILE A 20 -5.59 -6.49 -10.36
N GLY A 21 -4.48 -6.44 -9.63
CA GLY A 21 -3.62 -5.27 -9.64
C GLY A 21 -2.53 -5.28 -8.59
N LYS A 22 -1.89 -4.13 -8.43
CA LYS A 22 -0.85 -3.89 -7.44
C LYS A 22 -1.28 -2.74 -6.54
N ILE A 23 -1.00 -2.85 -5.24
CA ILE A 23 -1.31 -1.84 -4.23
C ILE A 23 -0.06 -1.60 -3.41
N ASN A 24 0.31 -0.34 -3.21
CA ASN A 24 1.43 0.05 -2.36
C ASN A 24 0.92 0.35 -0.95
N LEU A 25 1.54 -0.26 0.05
CA LEU A 25 1.25 -0.08 1.48
C LEU A 25 2.53 0.21 2.25
N ALA A 26 2.36 0.72 3.47
CA ALA A 26 3.46 0.97 4.38
C ALA A 26 3.65 -0.26 5.28
N PHE A 27 4.88 -0.73 5.47
CA PHE A 27 5.19 -1.84 6.38
C PHE A 27 5.86 -1.36 7.66
N LEU A 28 5.12 -1.41 8.76
CA LEU A 28 5.58 -1.03 10.10
C LEU A 28 6.31 -2.22 10.76
N HIS A 29 7.64 -2.22 10.68
CA HIS A 29 8.49 -3.30 11.19
C HIS A 29 8.27 -3.59 12.69
N SER A 30 8.08 -2.55 13.51
CA SER A 30 7.90 -2.68 14.96
C SER A 30 6.64 -3.45 15.37
N PHE A 31 5.65 -3.53 14.47
CA PHE A 31 4.36 -4.16 14.73
C PHE A 31 4.03 -5.28 13.74
N THR A 32 4.93 -5.57 12.79
CA THR A 32 4.73 -6.52 11.68
C THR A 32 3.38 -6.28 10.98
N ARG A 33 3.07 -5.01 10.69
CA ARG A 33 1.75 -4.59 10.22
C ARG A 33 1.86 -3.79 8.91
N PHE A 34 0.88 -4.00 8.02
CA PHE A 34 0.66 -3.14 6.87
C PHE A 34 -0.34 -2.04 7.22
N GLU A 35 -0.01 -0.80 6.89
CA GLU A 35 -0.89 0.37 7.02
C GLU A 35 -1.06 1.01 5.64
N GLU A 36 -2.14 1.78 5.49
CA GLU A 36 -2.41 2.55 4.28
C GLU A 36 -1.28 3.57 4.06
N LEU A 37 -0.78 3.68 2.82
CA LEU A 37 0.09 4.80 2.49
C LEU A 37 -0.77 6.06 2.56
N ALA A 38 -0.39 7.05 3.37
CA ALA A 38 -1.09 8.32 3.37
C ALA A 38 -0.98 8.92 1.96
N ASP A 39 -2.10 8.91 1.23
CA ASP A 39 -2.22 9.56 -0.06
C ASP A 39 -2.14 11.08 0.15
N ASP A 40 -1.14 11.71 -0.45
CA ASP A 40 -1.01 13.17 -0.54
C ASP A 40 -2.05 13.75 -1.54
N GLU A 41 -2.80 12.90 -2.25
CA GLU A 41 -3.89 13.26 -3.15
C GLU A 41 -5.28 13.21 -2.50
N ARG A 42 -5.41 13.58 -1.22
CA ARG A 42 -6.72 14.05 -0.73
C ARG A 42 -6.85 15.53 -1.11
N PRO A 43 -7.58 15.90 -2.18
CA PRO A 43 -7.87 17.31 -2.42
C PRO A 43 -8.53 17.86 -1.16
N PRO A 44 -8.20 19.09 -0.74
CA PRO A 44 -8.88 19.71 0.40
C PRO A 44 -10.37 19.70 0.11
N GLU A 45 -11.17 19.12 1.02
CA GLU A 45 -12.63 19.17 0.92
C GLU A 45 -13.06 20.64 0.75
N LEU A 46 -13.80 20.91 -0.31
CA LEU A 46 -14.29 22.23 -0.72
C LEU A 46 -15.61 22.55 -0.02
#